data_AF-A0A6V8DMM4-F1
#
_entry.id   AF-A0A6V8DMM4-F1
#
_cell.length_a   1.000
_cell.length_b   1.000
_cell.length_c   1.000
_cell.angle_alpha   90.00
_cell.angle_beta   90.00
_cell.angle_gamma   90.00
#
_symmetry.space_group_name_H-M   'P 1'
#
loop_
_entity.id
_entity.type
_entity.pdbx_description
1 polymer ?
#
loop_
_entity_poly.entity_id
_entity_poly.type
_entity_poly.pdbx_seq_one_letter_code
_entity_poly.pdbx_strand_id
1 'polypeptide(L)' 'MPYDALDFYDVDSLLTEDERMVRDMVRDFVDKDVLPEIEHACRDGVFPDEWRVTLGEMGVLG' A
#
# COMPACT_ATOMS: atom_id res chain seq x y z
N MET A 1 -4.18 -17.47 -0.54
CA MET A 1 -4.39 -17.12 -1.96
C MET A 1 -3.79 -15.74 -2.14
N PRO A 2 -2.99 -15.48 -3.19
CA PRO A 2 -2.66 -14.09 -3.54
C PRO A 2 -3.97 -13.31 -3.71
N TYR A 3 -4.01 -12.08 -3.20
CA TYR A 3 -5.17 -11.20 -3.36
C TYR A 3 -5.35 -10.89 -4.84
N ASP A 4 -6.54 -11.18 -5.37
CA ASP A 4 -6.91 -10.85 -6.74
C ASP A 4 -7.71 -9.54 -6.72
N ALA A 5 -7.12 -8.47 -7.23
CA ALA A 5 -7.74 -7.16 -7.17
C ALA A 5 -8.99 -7.11 -8.04
N LEU A 6 -10.06 -6.49 -7.54
CA LEU A 6 -11.24 -6.22 -8.35
C LEU A 6 -10.89 -5.17 -9.43
N ASP A 7 -10.68 -5.62 -10.67
CA ASP A 7 -10.42 -4.75 -11.81
C ASP A 7 -11.42 -5.00 -12.96
N PHE A 8 -12.67 -4.57 -12.75
CA PHE A 8 -13.76 -4.80 -13.71
C PHE A 8 -13.57 -4.11 -15.06
N TYR A 9 -12.84 -3.00 -15.09
CA TYR A 9 -12.61 -2.21 -16.31
C TYR A 9 -11.22 -2.40 -16.90
N ASP A 10 -10.44 -3.36 -16.40
CA ASP A 10 -9.07 -3.62 -16.88
C ASP A 10 -8.20 -2.35 -16.84
N VAL A 11 -8.29 -1.59 -15.75
CA VAL A 11 -7.49 -0.38 -15.53
C VAL A 11 -6.01 -0.73 -15.47
N ASP A 12 -5.67 -1.93 -15.01
CA ASP A 12 -4.30 -2.43 -14.96
C ASP A 12 -3.62 -2.46 -16.33
N SER A 13 -4.36 -2.65 -17.43
CA SER A 13 -3.80 -2.65 -18.79
C SER A 13 -3.43 -1.25 -19.30
N LEU A 14 -3.94 -0.21 -18.65
CA LEU A 14 -3.63 1.20 -18.95
C LEU A 14 -2.32 1.65 -18.30
N LEU A 15 -1.79 0.88 -17.35
CA LEU A 15 -0.59 1.22 -16.60
C LEU A 15 0.67 0.67 -17.29
N THR A 16 1.74 1.45 -17.24
CA THR A 16 3.08 1.01 -17.60
C THR A 16 3.59 -0.07 -16.63
N GLU A 17 4.71 -0.70 -16.96
CA GLU A 17 5.37 -1.67 -16.06
C GLU A 17 5.81 -1.00 -14.76
N ASP A 18 6.46 0.18 -14.85
CA ASP A 18 6.93 0.94 -13.68
C ASP A 18 5.77 1.35 -12.76
N GLU A 19 4.65 1.82 -13.32
CA GLU A 19 3.47 2.19 -12.52
C GLU A 19 2.86 0.98 -11.80
N ARG A 20 2.82 -0.19 -12.46
CA ARG A 20 2.36 -1.44 -11.83
C ARG A 20 3.31 -1.90 -10.73
N MET A 21 4.62 -1.76 -10.93
CA MET A 21 5.61 -2.05 -9.89
C MET A 21 5.41 -1.17 -8.66
N VAL A 22 5.16 0.12 -8.82
CA VAL A 22 4.87 1.04 -7.70
C VAL A 22 3.57 0.64 -7.00
N ARG A 23 2.52 0.34 -7.76
CA ARG A 23 1.23 -0.13 -7.21
C ARG A 23 1.41 -1.39 -6.37
N ASP A 24 2.14 -2.38 -6.88
CA ASP A 24 2.34 -3.66 -6.20
C ASP A 24 3.20 -3.50 -4.94
N MET A 25 4.24 -2.66 -5.01
CA MET A 25 5.06 -2.30 -3.85
C MET A 25 4.23 -1.66 -2.73
N VAL A 26 3.34 -0.72 -3.05
CA VAL A 26 2.46 -0.07 -2.07
C VAL A 26 1.43 -1.06 -1.51
N ARG A 27 0.87 -1.93 -2.35
CA ARG A 27 -0.09 -2.96 -1.91
C ARG A 27 0.56 -3.92 -0.91
N ASP A 28 1.78 -4.36 -1.20
CA ASP A 28 2.55 -5.23 -0.32
C ASP A 28 2.80 -4.61 1.06
N PHE A 29 3.13 -3.32 1.11
CA PHE A 29 3.27 -2.58 2.37
C PHE A 29 1.96 -2.51 3.14
N VAL A 30 0.85 -2.20 2.44
CA VAL A 30 -0.47 -2.15 3.09
C VAL A 30 -0.86 -3.50 3.67
N ASP A 31 -0.67 -4.59 2.92
CA ASP A 31 -1.05 -5.93 3.35
C ASP A 31 -0.21 -6.43 4.54
N LYS A 32 1.08 -6.11 4.56
CA LYS A 32 2.03 -6.62 5.57
C LYS A 32 2.11 -5.75 6.83
N ASP A 33 2.08 -4.44 6.68
CA ASP A 33 2.39 -3.49 7.76
C ASP A 33 1.18 -2.69 8.23
N VAL A 34 0.24 -2.37 7.32
CA VAL A 34 -0.91 -1.51 7.65
C VAL A 34 -2.10 -2.32 8.14
N LEU A 35 -2.57 -3.31 7.36
CA LEU A 35 -3.77 -4.09 7.68
C LEU A 35 -3.72 -4.76 9.08
N PRO A 36 -2.59 -5.29 9.57
CA PRO A 36 -2.55 -5.90 10.90
C PRO A 36 -2.78 -4.90 12.04
N GLU A 37 -2.38 -3.63 11.87
CA GLU A 37 -2.34 -2.64 12.96
C GLU A 37 -3.34 -1.47 12.79
N ILE A 38 -4.00 -1.36 11.63
CA ILE A 38 -4.87 -0.24 11.30
C ILE A 38 -6.03 -0.04 12.28
N GLU A 39 -6.58 -1.12 12.83
CA GLU A 39 -7.66 -1.03 13.83
C GLU A 39 -7.18 -0.39 15.14
N HIS A 40 -5.98 -0.74 15.61
CA HIS A 40 -5.38 -0.16 16.81
C HIS A 40 -5.02 1.31 16.58
N ALA A 41 -4.31 1.59 15.47
CA ALA A 41 -3.92 2.95 15.10
C ALA A 41 -5.14 3.88 15.00
N CYS A 42 -6.23 3.40 14.38
CA CYS A 42 -7.48 4.13 14.27
C CYS A 42 -8.14 4.36 15.63
N ARG A 43 -8.23 3.32 16.48
CA ARG A 43 -8.81 3.41 17.83
C ARG A 43 -8.08 4.41 18.71
N ASP A 44 -6.75 4.42 18.63
CA ASP A 44 -5.90 5.26 19.47
C ASP A 44 -5.70 6.67 18.89
N GLY A 45 -6.13 6.89 17.64
CA GLY A 45 -6.03 8.19 16.96
C GLY A 45 -4.58 8.58 16.65
N VAL A 46 -3.73 7.59 16.39
CA VAL A 46 -2.30 7.77 16.15
C VAL A 46 -1.92 7.42 14.72
N PHE A 47 -0.83 8.03 14.26
CA PHE A 47 -0.13 7.60 13.05
C PHE A 47 1.20 6.98 13.48
N PRO A 48 1.38 5.66 13.33
CA PRO A 48 2.62 4.98 13.70
C PRO A 48 3.85 5.61 13.03
N ASP A 49 4.89 5.86 13.82
CA ASP A 49 6.14 6.48 13.33
C ASP A 49 6.85 5.56 12.33
N GLU A 50 6.71 4.24 12.51
CA GLU A 50 7.25 3.24 11.59
C GLU A 50 6.70 3.43 10.18
N TRP A 51 5.38 3.65 10.03
CA TRP A 51 4.76 3.89 8.73
C TRP A 51 5.32 5.13 8.05
N ARG A 52 5.60 6.20 8.82
CA ARG A 52 6.19 7.43 8.27
C ARG A 52 7.58 7.18 7.69
N VAL A 53 8.39 6.39 8.39
CA VAL A 53 9.74 6.04 7.95
C VAL A 53 9.67 5.16 6.71
N THR A 54 8.87 4.09 6.74
CA THR A 54 8.74 3.15 5.61
C THR A 54 8.26 3.85 4.34
N LEU A 55 7.25 4.72 4.43
CA LEU A 55 6.78 5.51 3.28
C LEU A 55 7.87 6.43 2.70
N GLY A 56 8.73 6.98 3.56
CA GLY A 56 9.89 7.76 3.13
C GLY A 56 10.94 6.91 2.40
N GLU A 57 11.24 5.73 2.94
CA GLU A 57 12.20 4.78 2.34
C GLU A 57 11.71 4.21 1.01
N MET A 58 10.39 4.02 0.86
CA MET A 58 9.74 3.61 -0.39
C MET A 58 9.77 4.71 -1.47
N GLY A 59 10.10 5.96 -1.11
CA GLY A 59 10.16 7.07 -2.06
C GLY A 59 8.79 7.49 -2.59
N VAL A 60 7.71 7.26 -1.85
CA VAL A 60 6.34 7.65 -2.25
C VAL A 60 5.95 9.04 -1.74
N LEU A 61 6.90 9.75 -1.12
CA LEU A 61 6.70 11.08 -0.53
C LEU A 61 7.39 12.17 -1.36
N GLY A 62 6.75 12.58 -2.46
CA GLY A 62 7.17 13.73 -3.30
C GLY A 62 8.49 13.53 -4.05
#